data_AF-A0A1F1ZR25-F1
#
_entry.id   AF-A0A1F1ZR25-F1
#
_cell.length_a   1.000
_cell.length_b   1.000
_cell.length_c   1.000
_cell.angle_alpha   90.00
_cell.angle_beta   90.00
_cell.angle_gamma   90.00
#
_symmetry.space_group_name_H-M   'P 1'
#
loop_
_entity.id
_entity.type
_entity.pdbx_description
1 polymer ?
#
loop_
_entity_poly.entity_id
_entity_poly.type
_entity_poly.pdbx_seq_one_letter_code
_entity_poly.pdbx_strand_id
1 'polypeptide(L)'
;MERHIEVPQAFNAEQIAQWLSGHPRRISKVLKLMEWTDEHIEAFRNGLEQSTEGLSLIPTEDKQRLYAVSQKAFYESGERTSQSRQLQAEREENAALRKELERYKNAEHTMTVARGGQMPNFVSTPPPSGETKTVTVGGKQFTVPASWTRQQIHQWSRNNPEQGH
;
A
#
# COMPACT_ATOMS: atom_id res chain seq x y z
N MET A 1 10.14 -58.27 -33.97
CA MET A 1 9.77 -56.86 -33.73
C MET A 1 10.77 -56.30 -32.72
N GLU A 2 11.86 -55.70 -33.20
CA GLU A 2 12.80 -54.97 -32.34
C GLU A 2 12.15 -53.65 -31.92
N ARG A 3 12.11 -53.38 -30.61
CA ARG A 3 11.70 -52.08 -30.08
C ARG A 3 12.95 -51.24 -29.89
N HIS A 4 13.12 -50.23 -30.73
CA HIS A 4 14.12 -49.18 -30.51
C HIS A 4 13.72 -48.39 -29.27
N ILE A 5 14.57 -48.42 -28.25
CA ILE A 5 14.45 -47.54 -27.08
C ILE A 5 15.23 -46.28 -27.44
N GLU A 6 14.52 -45.18 -27.67
CA GLU A 6 15.15 -43.86 -27.82
C GLU A 6 15.76 -43.46 -26.47
N VAL A 7 17.09 -43.55 -26.38
CA VAL A 7 17.83 -43.01 -25.24
C VAL A 7 17.92 -41.49 -25.44
N PRO A 8 17.47 -40.66 -24.48
CA PRO A 8 17.58 -39.21 -24.59
C PRO A 8 19.05 -38.83 -24.78
N GLN A 9 19.34 -38.14 -25.88
CA GLN A 9 20.69 -37.66 -26.15
C GLN A 9 21.12 -36.71 -25.03
N ALA A 10 22.23 -37.02 -24.37
CA ALA A 10 22.81 -36.14 -23.36
C ALA A 10 23.13 -34.78 -24.00
N PHE A 11 22.79 -33.69 -23.32
CA PHE A 11 23.11 -32.34 -23.77
C PHE A 11 24.62 -32.18 -23.91
N ASN A 12 25.07 -31.70 -25.07
CA ASN A 12 26.49 -31.39 -25.29
C ASN A 12 26.87 -30.12 -24.50
N ALA A 13 28.10 -30.06 -23.98
CA ALA A 13 28.64 -28.91 -23.24
C ALA A 13 28.47 -27.58 -24.01
N GLU A 14 28.60 -27.61 -25.33
CA GLU A 14 28.44 -26.43 -26.19
C GLU A 14 27.00 -25.91 -26.22
N GLN A 15 26.01 -26.81 -26.22
CA GLN A 15 24.59 -26.45 -26.15
C GLN A 15 24.25 -25.83 -24.78
N ILE A 16 24.84 -26.36 -23.71
CA ILE A 16 24.68 -25.82 -22.36
C ILE A 16 25.33 -24.43 -22.28
N ALA A 17 26.54 -24.25 -22.82
CA ALA A 17 27.23 -22.97 -22.86
C ALA A 17 26.42 -21.90 -23.62
N GLN A 18 25.86 -22.26 -24.77
CA GLN A 18 25.00 -21.36 -25.54
C GLN A 18 23.72 -21.01 -24.78
N TRP A 19 23.10 -21.98 -24.10
CA TRP A 19 21.89 -21.77 -23.30
C TRP A 19 22.13 -20.84 -22.08
N LEU A 20 23.32 -20.91 -21.50
CA LEU A 20 23.76 -20.08 -20.37
C LEU A 20 24.22 -18.68 -20.79
N SER A 21 24.71 -18.52 -22.02
CA SER A 21 25.25 -17.26 -22.53
C SER A 21 24.25 -16.11 -22.40
N GLY A 22 24.69 -14.95 -21.89
CA GLY A 22 23.86 -13.75 -21.71
C GLY A 22 22.74 -13.82 -20.65
N HIS A 23 22.63 -14.93 -19.90
CA HIS A 23 21.52 -15.15 -18.95
C HIS A 23 22.02 -15.44 -17.52
N PRO A 24 22.41 -14.40 -16.75
CA PRO A 24 23.05 -14.57 -15.43
C PRO A 24 22.18 -15.33 -14.41
N ARG A 25 20.84 -15.24 -14.52
CA ARG A 25 19.92 -16.00 -13.66
C ARG A 25 19.97 -17.52 -13.91
N ARG A 26 20.17 -17.94 -15.16
CA ARG A 26 20.29 -19.37 -15.52
C ARG A 26 21.59 -19.93 -14.98
N ILE A 27 22.68 -19.20 -15.18
CA ILE A 27 24.00 -19.51 -14.61
C ILE A 27 23.88 -19.66 -13.09
N SER A 28 23.31 -18.67 -12.40
CA SER A 28 23.13 -18.73 -10.94
C SER A 28 22.33 -19.95 -10.48
N LYS A 29 21.27 -20.32 -11.23
CA LYS A 29 20.45 -21.50 -10.90
C LYS A 29 21.23 -22.81 -11.06
N VAL A 30 22.01 -22.95 -12.13
CA VAL A 30 22.87 -24.13 -12.34
C VAL A 30 23.93 -24.23 -11.25
N LEU A 31 24.64 -23.14 -10.96
CA LEU A 31 25.68 -23.10 -9.93
C LEU A 31 25.16 -23.46 -8.53
N LYS A 32 23.89 -23.17 -8.23
CA LYS A 32 23.24 -23.53 -6.95
C LYS A 32 22.81 -24.99 -6.85
N LEU A 33 22.48 -25.61 -7.99
CA LEU A 33 22.00 -26.99 -8.05
C LEU A 33 23.11 -28.00 -8.28
N MET A 34 24.29 -27.53 -8.69
CA MET A 34 25.46 -28.36 -8.89
C MET A 34 26.07 -28.75 -7.55
N GLU A 35 26.34 -30.04 -7.37
CA GLU A 35 27.18 -30.52 -6.28
C GLU A 35 28.63 -30.18 -6.60
N TRP A 36 29.20 -29.27 -5.81
CA TRP A 36 30.58 -28.86 -5.98
C TRP A 36 31.51 -29.87 -5.31
N THR A 37 32.39 -30.48 -6.10
CA THR A 37 33.56 -31.18 -5.60
C THR A 37 34.73 -30.21 -5.52
N ASP A 38 35.74 -30.50 -4.70
CA ASP A 38 36.94 -29.66 -4.60
C ASP A 38 37.65 -29.54 -5.96
N GLU A 39 37.64 -30.61 -6.76
CA GLU A 39 38.15 -30.62 -8.15
C GLU A 39 37.39 -29.65 -9.06
N HIS A 40 36.06 -29.59 -8.97
CA HIS A 40 35.24 -28.64 -9.74
C HIS A 40 35.54 -27.19 -9.33
N ILE A 41 35.76 -26.94 -8.04
CA ILE A 41 36.09 -25.61 -7.52
C ILE A 41 37.47 -25.17 -8.02
N GLU A 42 38.48 -26.04 -7.97
CA GLU A 42 39.82 -25.75 -8.46
C GLU A 42 39.85 -25.56 -9.98
N ALA A 43 39.20 -26.44 -10.74
CA ALA A 43 39.12 -26.32 -12.19
C ALA A 43 38.43 -25.01 -12.61
N PHE A 44 37.37 -24.61 -11.91
CA PHE A 44 36.68 -23.36 -12.14
C PHE A 44 37.55 -22.14 -11.80
N ARG A 45 38.29 -22.18 -10.67
CA ARG A 45 39.23 -21.12 -10.29
C ARG A 45 40.35 -20.98 -11.33
N ASN A 46 40.98 -22.08 -11.72
CA ASN A 46 42.05 -22.09 -12.72
C ASN A 46 41.55 -21.55 -14.07
N GLY A 47 40.32 -21.91 -14.48
CA GLY A 47 39.70 -21.38 -15.70
C GLY A 47 39.42 -19.89 -15.65
N LEU A 48 39.03 -19.35 -14.49
CA LEU A 48 38.85 -17.91 -14.29
C LEU A 48 40.19 -17.16 -14.32
N GLU A 49 41.23 -17.71 -13.69
CA GLU A 49 42.58 -17.12 -13.66
C GLU A 49 43.26 -17.10 -15.04
N GLN A 50 42.97 -18.11 -15.86
CA GLN A 50 43.49 -18.23 -17.23
C GLN A 50 42.63 -17.52 -18.28
N SER A 51 41.49 -16.95 -17.88
CA SER A 51 40.61 -16.24 -18.81
C SER A 51 41.29 -14.99 -19.35
N THR A 52 41.26 -14.83 -20.68
CA THR A 52 41.77 -13.63 -21.37
C THR A 52 40.75 -12.50 -21.40
N GLU A 53 39.50 -12.78 -21.04
CA GLU A 53 38.50 -11.74 -20.79
C GLU A 53 38.91 -10.98 -19.52
N GLY A 54 38.80 -9.65 -19.53
CA GLY A 54 39.11 -8.78 -18.40
C GLY A 54 38.17 -8.99 -17.21
N LEU A 55 38.24 -10.16 -16.59
CA LEU A 55 37.51 -10.55 -15.41
C LEU A 55 38.25 -9.95 -14.22
N SER A 56 37.81 -8.77 -13.82
CA SER A 56 38.17 -8.21 -12.53
C SER A 56 37.60 -9.11 -11.44
N LEU A 57 38.46 -9.92 -10.81
CA LEU A 57 38.12 -10.60 -9.56
C LEU A 57 37.63 -9.55 -8.57
N ILE A 58 36.41 -9.70 -8.06
CA ILE A 58 35.87 -8.83 -7.01
C ILE A 58 36.80 -9.00 -5.79
N PRO A 59 37.46 -7.92 -5.31
CA PRO A 59 38.30 -7.99 -4.13
C PRO A 59 37.53 -8.58 -2.95
N THR A 60 38.22 -9.34 -2.09
CA THR A 60 37.60 -10.00 -0.92
C THR A 60 36.83 -9.01 -0.03
N GLU A 61 37.32 -7.77 0.09
CA GLU A 61 36.66 -6.70 0.82
C GLU A 61 35.31 -6.31 0.20
N ASP A 62 35.25 -6.18 -1.12
CA ASP A 62 34.01 -5.84 -1.84
C ASP A 62 33.01 -7.00 -1.79
N LYS A 63 33.50 -8.24 -1.82
CA LYS A 63 32.65 -9.42 -1.60
C LYS A 63 32.01 -9.38 -0.21
N GLN A 64 32.78 -9.10 0.84
CA GLN A 64 32.25 -8.99 2.21
C GLN A 64 31.24 -7.83 2.34
N ARG A 65 31.51 -6.68 1.72
CA ARG A 65 30.58 -5.54 1.67
C ARG A 65 29.26 -5.92 0.97
N LEU A 66 29.34 -6.59 -0.18
CA LEU A 66 28.15 -7.03 -0.92
C LEU A 66 27.32 -8.04 -0.11
N TYR A 67 27.97 -8.98 0.59
CA TYR A 67 27.26 -9.88 1.50
C TYR A 67 26.54 -9.13 2.62
N ALA A 68 27.22 -8.21 3.30
CA ALA A 68 26.62 -7.41 4.37
C ALA A 68 25.42 -6.58 3.88
N VAL A 69 25.55 -5.94 2.70
CA VAL A 69 24.46 -5.19 2.07
C VAL A 69 23.28 -6.10 1.72
N SER A 70 23.54 -7.28 1.15
CA SER A 70 22.49 -8.24 0.79
C SER A 70 21.72 -8.75 2.00
N GLN A 71 22.43 -9.02 3.10
CA GLN A 71 21.85 -9.50 4.35
C GLN A 71 20.98 -8.42 5.00
N LYS A 72 21.48 -7.17 5.05
CA LYS A 72 20.72 -6.02 5.52
C LYS A 72 19.45 -5.80 4.69
N ALA A 73 19.55 -5.83 3.36
CA ALA A 73 18.41 -5.67 2.47
C ALA A 73 17.34 -6.77 2.66
N PHE A 74 17.76 -8.00 2.95
CA PHE A 74 16.85 -9.11 3.26
C PHE A 74 16.03 -8.84 4.54
N TYR A 75 16.68 -8.42 5.62
CA TYR A 75 15.99 -8.08 6.87
C TYR A 75 15.04 -6.89 6.70
N GLU A 76 15.50 -5.81 6.05
CA GLU A 76 14.66 -4.64 5.77
C GLU A 76 13.44 -4.97 4.91
N SER A 77 13.59 -5.89 3.95
CA SER A 77 12.46 -6.36 3.13
C SER A 77 11.42 -7.13 3.97
N GLY A 78 11.87 -7.92 4.95
CA GLY A 78 10.99 -8.61 5.90
C GLY A 78 10.21 -7.63 6.78
N GLU A 79 10.89 -6.63 7.34
CA GLU A 79 10.28 -5.58 8.15
C GLU A 79 9.24 -4.77 7.36
N ARG A 80 9.57 -4.33 6.14
CA ARG A 80 8.62 -3.61 5.27
C ARG A 80 7.38 -4.43 4.98
N THR A 81 7.54 -5.73 4.75
CA THR A 81 6.41 -6.64 4.50
C THR A 81 5.53 -6.76 5.74
N SER A 82 6.13 -6.88 6.92
CA SER A 82 5.40 -6.93 8.20
C SER A 82 4.62 -5.63 8.44
N GLN A 83 5.28 -4.48 8.31
CA GLN A 83 4.67 -3.16 8.45
C GLN A 83 3.52 -2.95 7.45
N SER A 84 3.70 -3.37 6.20
CA SER A 84 2.64 -3.28 5.19
C SER A 84 1.42 -4.11 5.56
N ARG A 85 1.61 -5.31 6.12
CA ARG A 85 0.48 -6.16 6.59
C ARG A 85 -0.23 -5.52 7.77
N GLN A 86 0.52 -4.96 8.72
CA GLN A 86 -0.06 -4.27 9.87
C GLN A 86 -0.89 -3.06 9.44
N LEU A 87 -0.35 -2.20 8.57
CA LEU A 87 -1.08 -1.05 8.02
C LEU A 87 -2.37 -1.47 7.29
N GLN A 88 -2.33 -2.60 6.59
CA GLN A 88 -3.53 -3.12 5.93
C GLN A 88 -4.58 -3.59 6.96
N ALA A 89 -4.18 -4.33 7.99
CA ALA A 89 -5.09 -4.75 9.05
C ALA A 89 -5.73 -3.56 9.77
N GLU A 90 -4.94 -2.54 10.11
CA GLU A 90 -5.44 -1.31 10.76
C GLU A 90 -6.40 -0.53 9.85
N ARG A 91 -6.19 -0.54 8.53
CA ARG A 91 -7.11 0.07 7.57
C ARG A 91 -8.43 -0.68 7.48
N GLU A 92 -8.38 -2.01 7.49
CA GLU A 92 -9.58 -2.87 7.48
C GLU A 92 -10.39 -2.68 8.76
N GLU A 93 -9.74 -2.62 9.92
CA GLU A 93 -10.37 -2.33 11.20
C GLU A 93 -10.99 -0.92 11.23
N ASN A 94 -10.26 0.11 10.80
CA ASN A 94 -10.81 1.46 10.69
C ASN A 94 -12.02 1.52 9.74
N ALA A 95 -11.99 0.78 8.63
CA ALA A 95 -13.11 0.72 7.71
C ALA A 95 -14.33 0.01 8.35
N ALA A 96 -14.11 -1.02 9.16
CA ALA A 96 -15.16 -1.70 9.91
C ALA A 96 -15.78 -0.77 10.96
N LEU A 97 -14.97 -0.07 11.76
CA LEU A 97 -15.43 0.89 12.76
C LEU A 97 -16.22 2.04 12.14
N ARG A 98 -15.77 2.56 11.00
CA ARG A 98 -16.52 3.60 10.25
C ARG A 98 -17.89 3.09 9.78
N LYS A 99 -17.97 1.85 9.31
CA LYS A 99 -19.26 1.23 8.95
C LYS A 99 -20.15 1.05 10.17
N GLU A 100 -19.59 0.70 11.32
CA GLU A 100 -20.35 0.56 12.56
C GLU A 100 -20.90 1.90 13.06
N LEU A 101 -20.09 2.96 13.04
CA LEU A 101 -20.52 4.33 13.35
C LEU A 101 -21.66 4.79 12.44
N GLU A 102 -21.57 4.54 11.14
CA GLU A 102 -22.65 4.84 10.20
C GLU A 102 -23.92 4.02 10.50
N ARG A 103 -23.79 2.77 10.92
CA ARG A 103 -24.95 1.95 11.34
C ARG A 103 -25.60 2.53 12.60
N TYR A 104 -24.84 2.92 13.62
CA TYR A 104 -25.40 3.55 14.81
C TYR A 104 -26.10 4.86 14.50
N LYS A 105 -25.47 5.72 13.68
CA LYS A 105 -26.08 6.98 13.22
C LYS A 105 -27.39 6.75 12.48
N ASN A 106 -27.46 5.76 11.60
CA ASN A 106 -28.67 5.42 10.86
C ASN A 106 -29.74 4.76 11.75
N ALA A 107 -29.36 3.95 12.75
CA ALA A 107 -30.27 3.37 13.72
C ALA A 107 -30.88 4.44 14.64
N GLU A 108 -30.09 5.44 15.05
CA GLU A 108 -30.57 6.62 15.80
C GLU A 108 -31.57 7.44 14.97
N HIS A 109 -31.29 7.66 13.68
CA HIS A 109 -32.25 8.30 12.77
C HIS A 109 -33.53 7.46 12.60
N THR A 110 -33.43 6.13 12.56
CA THR A 110 -34.61 5.25 12.38
C THR A 110 -35.47 5.15 13.64
N MET A 111 -34.85 5.10 14.83
CA MET A 111 -35.55 5.17 16.13
C MET A 111 -36.27 6.51 16.33
N THR A 112 -35.70 7.60 15.81
CA THR A 112 -36.34 8.93 15.83
C THR A 112 -37.59 8.99 14.93
N VAL A 113 -37.64 8.17 13.86
CA VAL A 113 -38.79 8.12 12.92
C VAL A 113 -39.87 7.12 13.36
N ALA A 114 -39.52 6.02 14.01
CA ALA A 114 -40.46 4.96 14.41
C ALA A 114 -41.23 5.26 15.70
N ARG A 115 -40.71 6.14 16.56
CA ARG A 115 -41.41 6.60 17.77
C ARG A 115 -42.17 7.87 17.41
N GLY A 116 -43.40 7.73 16.95
CA GLY A 116 -44.30 8.86 16.73
C GLY A 116 -44.27 9.80 17.94
N GLY A 117 -43.63 10.94 17.75
CA GLY A 117 -43.38 11.92 18.79
C GLY A 117 -42.89 13.14 18.07
N GLN A 118 -43.70 14.19 18.11
CA GLN A 118 -43.39 15.54 17.64
C GLN A 118 -41.89 15.74 17.45
N MET A 119 -41.48 16.02 16.21
CA MET A 119 -40.28 16.81 15.98
C MET A 119 -40.33 17.94 17.01
N PRO A 120 -39.32 18.12 17.88
CA PRO A 120 -39.20 19.40 18.53
C PRO A 120 -39.07 20.36 17.36
N ASN A 121 -40.16 21.08 17.09
CA ASN A 121 -40.10 22.38 16.48
C ASN A 121 -39.16 23.15 17.40
N PHE A 122 -37.86 23.02 17.17
CA PHE A 122 -36.91 24.08 17.44
C PHE A 122 -37.30 25.19 16.47
N VAL A 123 -38.43 25.83 16.77
CA VAL A 123 -38.51 27.27 16.67
C VAL A 123 -37.37 27.72 17.57
N SER A 124 -36.17 27.87 16.99
CA SER A 124 -35.08 28.59 17.62
C SER A 124 -35.52 30.04 17.65
N THR A 125 -36.47 30.34 18.52
CA THR A 125 -36.70 31.68 19.04
C THR A 125 -35.36 32.11 19.61
N PRO A 126 -34.81 33.26 19.18
CA PRO A 126 -33.47 33.66 19.58
C PRO A 126 -33.44 33.85 21.11
N PRO A 127 -32.40 33.37 21.81
CA PRO A 127 -32.16 33.83 23.18
C PRO A 127 -31.95 35.35 23.13
N PRO A 128 -32.62 36.14 23.99
CA PRO A 128 -32.38 37.56 24.06
C PRO A 128 -31.02 37.76 24.73
N SER A 129 -30.21 38.69 24.19
CA SER A 129 -28.86 39.06 24.65
C SER A 129 -27.71 38.33 23.94
N GLY A 130 -27.40 38.81 22.73
CA GLY A 130 -26.17 38.50 22.02
C GLY A 130 -26.01 39.41 20.80
N GLU A 131 -24.79 39.87 20.53
CA GLU A 131 -24.45 40.68 19.35
C GLU A 131 -25.00 40.03 18.07
N THR A 132 -25.63 40.82 17.20
CA THR A 132 -26.14 40.35 15.91
C THR A 132 -25.26 40.89 14.78
N LYS A 133 -25.14 40.11 13.70
CA LYS A 133 -24.44 40.50 12.48
C LYS A 133 -25.38 40.34 11.28
N THR A 134 -25.26 41.24 10.32
CA THR A 134 -26.02 41.16 9.07
C THR A 134 -25.21 40.40 8.03
N VAL A 135 -25.79 39.36 7.43
CA VAL A 135 -25.13 38.53 6.41
C VAL A 135 -26.00 38.45 5.17
N THR A 136 -25.39 38.61 4.00
CA THR A 136 -26.08 38.44 2.71
C THR A 136 -26.00 36.98 2.26
N VAL A 137 -27.15 36.34 2.08
CA VAL A 137 -27.25 34.97 1.56
C VAL A 137 -28.24 34.96 0.40
N GLY A 138 -27.79 34.52 -0.78
CA GLY A 138 -28.67 34.43 -1.96
C GLY A 138 -29.29 35.77 -2.39
N GLY A 139 -28.59 36.88 -2.17
CA GLY A 139 -29.04 38.23 -2.55
C GLY A 139 -29.97 38.92 -1.54
N LYS A 140 -30.33 38.26 -0.43
CA LYS A 140 -31.11 38.84 0.67
C LYS A 140 -30.27 39.04 1.92
N GLN A 141 -30.56 40.08 2.69
CA GLN A 141 -29.87 40.37 3.94
C GLN A 141 -30.62 39.78 5.14
N PHE A 142 -29.90 39.04 5.97
CA PHE A 142 -30.43 38.41 7.17
C PHE A 142 -29.69 38.90 8.41
N THR A 143 -30.44 39.29 9.44
CA THR A 143 -29.89 39.62 10.76
C THR A 143 -29.83 38.35 11.59
N VAL A 144 -28.62 37.88 11.90
CA VAL A 144 -28.38 36.61 12.61
C VAL A 144 -27.45 36.83 13.80
N PRO A 145 -27.49 35.97 14.84
CA PRO A 145 -26.54 36.05 15.94
C PRO A 145 -25.08 35.98 15.47
N ALA A 146 -24.20 36.78 16.07
CA ALA A 146 -22.78 36.86 15.70
C ALA A 146 -22.05 35.52 15.92
N SER A 147 -22.48 34.75 16.92
CA SER A 147 -21.96 33.42 17.26
C SER A 147 -22.28 32.34 16.22
N TRP A 148 -23.17 32.61 15.25
CA TRP A 148 -23.53 31.61 14.26
C TRP A 148 -22.42 31.36 13.24
N THR A 149 -22.19 30.07 12.99
CA THR A 149 -21.33 29.59 11.92
C THR A 149 -22.01 29.76 10.55
N ARG A 150 -21.22 29.83 9.49
CA ARG A 150 -21.73 29.99 8.12
C ARG A 150 -22.73 28.90 7.72
N GLN A 151 -22.53 27.66 8.17
CA GLN A 151 -23.44 26.54 7.89
C GLN A 151 -24.81 26.74 8.55
N GLN A 152 -24.84 27.18 9.81
CA GLN A 152 -26.09 27.49 10.53
C GLN A 152 -26.86 28.62 9.84
N ILE A 153 -26.17 29.67 9.39
CA ILE A 153 -26.78 30.80 8.67
C ILE A 153 -27.40 30.34 7.34
N HIS A 154 -26.71 29.50 6.57
CA HIS A 154 -27.24 28.97 5.31
C HIS A 154 -28.43 28.02 5.52
N GLN A 155 -28.40 27.20 6.57
CA GLN A 155 -29.52 26.31 6.88
C GLN A 155 -30.75 27.09 7.36
N TRP A 156 -30.55 28.08 8.23
CA TRP A 156 -31.64 28.91 8.75
C TRP A 156 -32.26 29.79 7.66
N SER A 157 -31.45 30.45 6.82
CA SER A 157 -31.96 31.28 5.71
C SER A 157 -32.72 30.48 4.65
N ARG A 158 -32.39 29.20 4.44
CA ARG A 158 -33.20 28.31 3.59
C ARG A 158 -34.56 27.99 4.20
N ASN A 159 -34.62 27.89 5.53
CA ASN A 159 -35.84 27.53 6.25
C ASN A 159 -36.74 28.75 6.56
N ASN A 160 -36.18 29.98 6.50
CA ASN A 160 -36.89 31.23 6.80
C ASN A 160 -36.62 32.30 5.71
N PRO A 161 -36.97 32.04 4.44
CA PRO A 161 -36.71 32.95 3.31
C PRO A 161 -37.44 34.31 3.40
N GLU A 162 -38.46 34.41 4.26
CA GLU A 162 -39.27 35.60 4.55
C GLU A 162 -38.60 36.59 5.51
N GLN A 163 -37.59 36.17 6.25
CA GLN A 163 -36.83 37.02 7.18
C GLN A 163 -35.69 37.80 6.50
N GLY A 164 -35.53 37.62 5.18
CA GLY A 164 -34.51 38.29 4.39
C GLY A 164 -35.08 39.54 3.74
N HIS A 165 -34.48 40.70 4.02
CA HIS A 165 -34.79 41.98 3.40
C HIS A 165 -33.98 42.22 2.12
#